data_AF-A0A1Q8JP75-F1
#
_entry.id   AF-A0A1Q8JP75-F1
#
_cell.length_a   1.000
_cell.length_b   1.000
_cell.length_c   1.000
_cell.angle_alpha   90.00
_cell.angle_beta   90.00
_cell.angle_gamma   90.00
#
_symmetry.space_group_name_H-M   'P 1'
#
loop_
_entity.id
_entity.type
_entity.pdbx_description
1 polymer ?
#
loop_
_entity_poly.entity_id
_entity_poly.type
_entity_poly.pdbx_seq_one_letter_code
_entity_poly.pdbx_strand_id
1 'polypeptide(L)' 'MPGTGGEGTVTFRLSVTCEPATLLAPVVDLLGRHGAGVRDVSLGEATLEDVFIDLTGRDLR' A
#
# COMPACT_ATOMS: atom_id res chain seq x y z
N MET A 1 7.55 -0.44 20.90
CA MET A 1 8.85 -1.04 20.51
C MET A 1 8.88 -1.08 18.99
N PRO A 2 9.79 -0.38 18.31
CA PRO A 2 9.94 -0.48 16.85
C PRO A 2 10.48 -1.88 16.52
N GLY A 3 9.77 -2.62 15.68
CA GLY A 3 10.05 -4.01 15.34
C GLY A 3 11.36 -4.16 14.55
N THR A 4 12.12 -5.18 14.94
CA THR A 4 13.42 -5.63 14.46
C THR A 4 13.46 -5.90 12.96
N GLY A 5 14.55 -5.46 12.31
CA GLY A 5 14.85 -5.76 10.91
C GLY A 5 15.01 -7.25 10.64
N GLY A 6 14.08 -7.81 9.87
CA GLY A 6 14.36 -8.85 8.89
C GLY A 6 14.28 -8.21 7.50
N GLU A 7 14.80 -8.87 6.48
CA GLU A 7 14.48 -8.56 5.08
C GLU A 7 12.99 -8.88 4.83
N GLY A 8 12.11 -8.10 5.44
CA GLY A 8 10.69 -8.32 5.52
C GLY A 8 10.00 -7.62 4.37
N THR A 9 9.22 -8.38 3.61
CA THR A 9 8.24 -7.78 2.70
C THR A 9 7.20 -7.05 3.53
N VAL A 10 7.00 -5.76 3.26
CA VAL A 10 5.93 -4.95 3.85
C VAL A 10 4.89 -4.68 2.78
N THR A 11 3.62 -4.90 3.10
CA THR A 11 2.49 -4.59 2.23
C THR A 11 1.89 -3.26 2.62
N PHE A 12 1.72 -2.37 1.65
CA PHE A 12 1.03 -1.09 1.82
C PHE A 12 -0.29 -1.13 1.06
N ARG A 13 -1.36 -0.65 1.68
CA ARG A 13 -2.64 -0.35 1.01
C ARG A 13 -2.78 1.17 0.93
N LEU A 14 -3.04 1.68 -0.27
CA LEU A 14 -3.18 3.12 -0.53
C LEU A 14 -4.54 3.39 -1.18
N SER A 15 -5.43 4.04 -0.43
CA SER A 15 -6.71 4.52 -0.95
C SER A 15 -6.55 5.94 -1.46
N VAL A 16 -7.01 6.20 -2.68
CA VAL A 16 -6.82 7.49 -3.36
C VAL A 16 -8.12 7.95 -3.99
N THR A 17 -8.33 9.27 -4.05
CA THR A 17 -9.53 9.88 -4.66
C THR A 17 -9.34 10.19 -6.15
N CYS A 18 -8.16 9.93 -6.70
CA CYS A 18 -7.81 10.11 -8.11
C CYS A 18 -7.65 8.75 -8.81
N GLU A 19 -7.45 8.78 -10.14
CA GLU A 19 -7.17 7.59 -10.94
C GLU A 19 -5.92 6.86 -10.41
N PRO A 20 -6.03 5.66 -9.80
CA PRO A 20 -4.93 5.00 -9.09
C PRO A 20 -3.69 4.75 -9.95
N ALA A 21 -3.89 4.48 -11.24
CA ALA A 21 -2.79 4.25 -12.18
C ALA A 21 -1.86 5.47 -12.30
N THR A 22 -2.35 6.69 -12.05
CA THR A 22 -1.55 7.92 -12.13
C THR A 22 -0.51 8.03 -11.00
N LEU A 23 -0.74 7.35 -9.88
CA LEU A 23 0.14 7.38 -8.72
C LEU A 23 1.14 6.22 -8.69
N LEU A 24 1.00 5.23 -9.56
CA LEU A 24 1.88 4.06 -9.57
C LEU A 24 3.36 4.45 -9.74
N ALA A 25 3.69 5.16 -10.82
CA ALA A 25 5.06 5.57 -11.11
C ALA A 25 5.70 6.42 -9.99
N PRO A 26 5.07 7.50 -9.48
CA PRO A 26 5.66 8.30 -8.41
C PRO A 26 5.78 7.54 -7.08
N VAL A 27 4.87 6.62 -6.76
CA VAL A 27 4.97 5.79 -5.55
C VAL A 27 6.13 4.82 -5.63
N VAL A 28 6.30 4.13 -6.77
CA VAL A 28 7.43 3.20 -6.99
C VAL A 28 8.77 3.95 -6.92
N ASP A 29 8.86 5.12 -7.55
CA ASP A 29 10.05 5.97 -7.51
C ASP A 29 10.38 6.46 -6.09
N LEU A 30 9.35 6.86 -5.32
CA LEU A 30 9.52 7.23 -3.91
C LEU A 30 10.06 6.06 -3.07
N LEU A 31 9.48 4.86 -3.22
CA LEU A 31 9.96 3.66 -2.53
C LEU A 31 11.41 3.32 -2.91
N GLY A 32 11.74 3.44 -4.20
CA GLY A 32 13.10 3.25 -4.71
C GLY A 32 14.11 4.22 -4.08
N ARG A 33 13.74 5.50 -3.89
CA ARG A 33 14.59 6.49 -3.19
C ARG A 33 14.88 6.12 -1.73
N HIS A 34 14.02 5.33 -1.11
CA HIS A 34 14.20 4.80 0.25
C HIS A 34 14.90 3.42 0.27
N GLY A 35 15.37 2.93 -0.89
CA GLY A 35 16.05 1.64 -0.98
C GLY A 35 15.11 0.43 -0.96
N ALA A 36 13.81 0.63 -1.14
CA ALA A 36 12.83 -0.45 -1.19
C ALA A 36 12.60 -0.91 -2.64
N GLY A 37 12.61 -2.24 -2.85
CA GLY A 37 12.21 -2.85 -4.12
C GLY A 37 10.73 -3.22 -4.12
N VAL A 38 9.98 -2.75 -5.11
CA VAL A 38 8.58 -3.13 -5.29
C VAL A 38 8.53 -4.49 -6.01
N ARG A 39 7.94 -5.49 -5.35
CA ARG A 39 7.83 -6.86 -5.88
C ARG A 39 6.52 -7.13 -6.60
N ASP A 40 5.43 -6.57 -6.10
CA ASP A 40 4.09 -6.79 -6.62
C ASP A 40 3.27 -5.52 -6.47
N VAL A 41 2.35 -5.31 -7.40
CA VAL A 41 1.40 -4.20 -7.39
C VAL A 41 0.06 -4.74 -7.88
N SER A 42 -0.94 -4.61 -7.02
CA SER A 42 -2.33 -4.85 -7.38
C SER A 42 -3.06 -3.51 -7.48
N LEU A 43 -3.54 -3.17 -8.67
CA LEU A 43 -4.48 -2.06 -8.89
C LEU A 43 -5.88 -2.66 -9.00
N GLY A 44 -6.78 -2.23 -8.14
CA GLY A 44 -8.15 -2.73 -8.09
C GLY A 44 -9.13 -1.62 -7.81
N GLU A 45 -10.41 -1.91 -8.03
CA GLU A 45 -11.51 -1.05 -7.61
C GLU A 45 -11.79 -1.28 -6.13
N ALA A 46 -12.20 -0.23 -5.41
CA ALA A 46 -12.48 -0.31 -3.99
C ALA A 46 -13.52 -1.41 -3.71
N THR A 47 -13.14 -2.38 -2.88
CA THR A 47 -14.01 -3.46 -2.42
C THR A 47 -14.75 -3.06 -1.15
N LEU A 48 -15.78 -3.82 -0.76
CA LEU A 48 -16.46 -3.59 0.52
C LEU A 48 -15.52 -3.73 1.73
N GLU A 49 -14.46 -4.52 1.59
CA GLU A 49 -13.41 -4.64 2.60
C GLU A 49 -12.58 -3.35 2.71
N ASP A 50 -12.31 -2.67 1.59
CA ASP A 50 -11.63 -1.37 1.57
C ASP A 50 -12.46 -0.29 2.25
N VAL A 51 -13.78 -0.26 2.00
CA VAL A 51 -14.71 0.65 2.68
C VAL A 51 -14.77 0.37 4.18
N PHE A 52 -14.73 -0.91 4.56
CA PHE A 52 -14.72 -1.29 5.97
C PHE A 52 -13.45 -0.85 6.69
N ILE A 53 -12.28 -1.04 6.07
CA ILE A 53 -10.99 -0.59 6.63
C ILE A 53 -10.94 0.94 6.70
N ASP A 54 -11.42 1.66 5.68
CA ASP A 54 -11.49 3.12 5.69
C ASP A 54 -12.37 3.65 6.85
N LEU A 55 -13.55 3.03 7.05
CA LEU A 55 -14.48 3.44 8.10
C LEU A 55 -14.05 3.05 9.51
N THR A 56 -13.33 1.94 9.67
CA THR A 56 -13.06 1.35 10.99
C THR A 56 -11.59 1.40 11.41
N GLY A 57 -10.67 1.65 10.47
CA GLY A 57 -9.22 1.61 10.68
C GLY A 57 -8.70 0.22 11.08
N ARG A 58 -9.47 -0.84 10.84
CA ARG A 58 -9.16 -2.21 11.24
C ARG A 58 -9.27 -3.14 10.05
N ASP A 59 -8.24 -3.95 9.82
CA ASP A 59 -8.30 -5.10 8.91
C ASP A 59 -9.38 -6.10 9.36
N LEU A 60 -10.11 -6.64 8.39
CA LEU A 60 -10.99 -7.80 8.58
C LEU A 60 -10.09 -9.03 8.77
N ARG A 61 -9.88 -9.41 10.03
CA ARG A 61 -9.18 -10.63 10.41
C ARG A 61 -10.13 -11.83 10.44
#